data_AF-A0A533B5V0-F1
#
_entry.id   AF-A0A533B5V0-F1
#
_cell.length_a   1.000
_cell.length_b   1.000
_cell.length_c   1.000
_cell.angle_alpha   90.00
_cell.angle_beta   90.00
_cell.angle_gamma   90.00
#
_symmetry.space_group_name_H-M   'P 1'
#
loop_
_entity.id
_entity.type
_entity.pdbx_description
1 polymer ?
#
loop_
_entity_poly.entity_id
_entity_poly.type
_entity_poly.pdbx_seq_one_letter_code
_entity_poly.pdbx_strand_id
1 'polypeptide(L)'
;MLRPYIWHLTQKENAMNPNLSILEQAKVVVGLPPRTPSTSTPDYVSMKGYSRCAVLIVVDNATTVTGSAITLKQAQAVAGTGEKALALPTAHRNIDTDAADALAAFDVTSDTFTTDATNAKNLLYVADVKAEDLDVDNGFDCIRAGAGDATAAVLAILYILYGARYTVDGQASPSAILD
;
A
#
# COMPACT_ATOMS: atom_id res chain seq x y z
N MET A 1 -46.83 -16.56 21.17
CA MET A 1 -46.15 -17.25 20.06
C MET A 1 -45.18 -16.25 19.42
N LEU A 2 -43.95 -16.18 19.92
CA LEU A 2 -42.96 -15.18 19.52
C LEU A 2 -42.18 -15.71 18.31
N ARG A 3 -42.18 -14.98 17.20
CA ARG A 3 -41.40 -15.30 16.00
C ARG A 3 -39.95 -14.86 16.23
N PRO A 4 -38.93 -15.71 16.02
CA PRO A 4 -37.54 -15.31 16.18
C PRO A 4 -37.12 -14.42 14.99
N TYR A 5 -36.48 -13.29 15.32
CA TYR A 5 -35.80 -12.41 14.37
C TYR A 5 -34.61 -13.17 13.76
N ILE A 6 -34.67 -13.43 12.46
CA ILE A 6 -33.51 -13.87 11.67
C ILE A 6 -32.70 -12.62 11.36
N TRP A 7 -31.57 -12.47 12.06
CA TRP A 7 -30.56 -11.49 11.70
C TRP A 7 -29.99 -11.84 10.32
N HIS A 8 -30.33 -11.05 9.31
CA HIS A 8 -29.61 -11.09 8.05
C HIS A 8 -28.22 -10.50 8.32
N LEU A 9 -27.22 -11.36 8.46
CA LEU A 9 -25.82 -10.96 8.39
C LEU A 9 -25.57 -10.51 6.96
N THR A 10 -25.54 -9.21 6.73
CA THR A 10 -24.95 -8.63 5.53
C THR A 10 -23.47 -9.02 5.56
N GLN A 11 -23.11 -10.10 4.87
CA GLN A 11 -21.71 -10.45 4.66
C GLN A 11 -21.07 -9.25 3.96
N LYS A 12 -20.13 -8.56 4.63
CA LYS A 12 -19.25 -7.62 3.93
C LYS A 12 -18.49 -8.46 2.92
N GLU A 13 -18.77 -8.30 1.64
CA GLU A 13 -18.32 -9.19 0.55
C GLU A 13 -16.79 -9.28 0.37
N ASN A 14 -15.98 -8.67 1.25
CA ASN A 14 -14.52 -8.72 1.27
C ASN A 14 -13.93 -9.00 2.66
N ALA A 15 -14.63 -9.72 3.55
CA ALA A 15 -14.04 -10.11 4.83
C ALA A 15 -12.93 -11.17 4.62
N MET A 16 -11.76 -10.98 5.26
CA MET A 16 -10.72 -12.01 5.31
C MET A 16 -11.31 -13.31 5.87
N ASN A 17 -11.00 -14.43 5.23
CA ASN A 17 -11.44 -15.74 5.69
C ASN A 17 -10.65 -16.11 6.96
N PRO A 18 -11.30 -16.23 8.12
CA PRO A 18 -10.61 -16.51 9.39
C PRO A 18 -10.00 -17.91 9.42
N ASN A 19 -10.38 -18.81 8.50
CA ASN A 19 -9.90 -20.18 8.44
C ASN A 19 -8.72 -20.38 7.47
N LEU A 20 -8.36 -19.35 6.69
CA LEU A 20 -7.20 -19.38 5.79
C LEU A 20 -6.02 -18.62 6.41
N SER A 21 -4.81 -19.05 6.08
CA SER A 21 -3.60 -18.31 6.47
C SER A 21 -3.56 -16.97 5.75
N ILE A 22 -2.99 -15.93 6.39
CA ILE A 22 -2.76 -14.64 5.72
C ILE A 22 -1.92 -14.78 4.45
N LEU A 23 -1.02 -15.77 4.43
CA LEU A 23 -0.15 -16.05 3.28
C LEU A 23 -0.90 -16.64 2.08
N GLU A 24 -2.09 -17.20 2.31
CA GLU A 24 -2.98 -17.71 1.25
C GLU A 24 -3.94 -16.63 0.77
N GLN A 25 -4.16 -15.59 1.57
CA GLN A 25 -5.11 -14.51 1.30
C GLN A 25 -4.44 -13.26 0.73
N ALA A 26 -3.17 -13.04 1.04
CA ALA A 26 -2.43 -11.86 0.65
C ALA A 26 -0.97 -12.18 0.28
N LYS A 27 -0.44 -11.43 -0.69
CA LYS A 27 0.96 -11.44 -1.09
C LYS A 27 1.65 -10.22 -0.51
N VAL A 28 2.65 -10.46 0.34
CA VAL A 28 3.50 -9.39 0.89
C VAL A 28 4.76 -9.26 0.04
N VAL A 29 5.09 -8.03 -0.36
CA VAL A 29 6.27 -7.70 -1.15
C VAL A 29 6.99 -6.52 -0.49
N VAL A 30 8.31 -6.62 -0.36
CA VAL A 30 9.14 -5.48 0.06
C VAL A 30 9.39 -4.63 -1.17
N GLY A 31 8.86 -3.41 -1.20
CA GLY A 31 9.07 -2.45 -2.28
C GLY A 31 10.30 -1.58 -2.08
N LEU A 32 10.63 -1.26 -0.83
CA LEU A 32 11.90 -0.63 -0.49
C LEU A 32 12.38 -1.18 0.86
N PRO A 33 13.57 -1.81 0.93
CA PRO A 33 14.13 -2.21 2.21
C PRO A 33 14.46 -0.97 3.07
N PRO A 34 14.46 -1.09 4.41
CA PRO A 34 14.71 0.03 5.31
C PRO A 34 16.01 0.76 4.97
N ARG A 35 15.90 2.03 4.56
CA ARG A 35 17.04 2.92 4.33
C ARG A 35 16.63 4.37 4.35
N THR A 36 17.59 5.27 4.50
CA THR A 36 17.37 6.68 4.15
C THR A 36 17.18 6.79 2.63
N PRO A 37 16.05 7.35 2.15
CA PRO A 37 15.84 7.49 0.72
C PRO A 37 16.83 8.51 0.15
N SER A 38 17.61 8.08 -0.82
CA SER A 38 18.47 8.94 -1.64
C SER A 38 18.50 8.38 -3.06
N THR A 39 17.94 9.11 -4.03
CA THR A 39 17.68 8.66 -5.42
C THR A 39 17.02 7.29 -5.48
N SER A 40 16.19 7.00 -4.47
CA SER A 40 15.64 5.67 -4.28
C SER A 40 14.58 5.36 -5.31
N THR A 41 14.65 4.15 -5.87
CA THR A 41 13.64 3.62 -6.77
C THR A 41 13.01 2.41 -6.12
N PRO A 42 11.91 2.59 -5.35
CA PRO A 42 11.14 1.45 -4.85
C PRO A 42 10.62 0.60 -5.99
N ASP A 43 10.52 -0.71 -5.76
CA ASP A 43 10.11 -1.68 -6.76
C ASP A 43 8.66 -1.46 -7.21
N TYR A 44 8.42 -1.78 -8.47
CA TYR A 44 7.07 -1.92 -9.02
C TYR A 44 6.50 -3.29 -8.67
N VAL A 45 5.19 -3.32 -8.41
CA VAL A 45 4.45 -4.56 -8.23
C VAL A 45 3.26 -4.61 -9.17
N SER A 46 3.11 -5.72 -9.86
CA SER A 46 1.93 -6.02 -10.66
C SER A 46 0.74 -6.34 -9.75
N MET A 47 -0.39 -5.70 -10.03
CA MET A 47 -1.68 -5.99 -9.41
C MET A 47 -2.47 -7.05 -10.19
N LYS A 48 -1.91 -7.64 -11.26
CA LYS A 48 -2.60 -8.70 -12.01
C LYS A 48 -3.03 -9.83 -11.08
N GLY A 49 -4.32 -10.20 -11.19
CA GLY A 49 -4.91 -11.26 -10.37
C GLY A 49 -5.36 -10.81 -8.97
N TYR A 50 -5.06 -9.59 -8.54
CA TYR A 50 -5.48 -9.00 -7.26
C TYR A 50 -6.49 -7.89 -7.48
N SER A 51 -7.40 -7.70 -6.52
CA SER A 51 -8.37 -6.59 -6.59
C SER A 51 -7.87 -5.35 -5.86
N ARG A 52 -6.94 -5.50 -4.91
CA ARG A 52 -6.43 -4.40 -4.08
C ARG A 52 -4.96 -4.57 -3.71
N CYS A 53 -4.32 -3.45 -3.38
CA CYS A 53 -2.99 -3.40 -2.80
C CYS A 53 -2.94 -2.32 -1.71
N ALA A 54 -2.62 -2.73 -0.48
CA ALA A 54 -2.29 -1.80 0.59
C ALA A 54 -0.79 -1.48 0.52
N VAL A 55 -0.48 -0.20 0.34
CA VAL A 55 0.88 0.34 0.31
C VAL A 55 1.18 0.90 1.71
N LEU A 56 2.08 0.22 2.42
CA LEU A 56 2.53 0.61 3.74
C LEU A 56 3.88 1.31 3.61
N ILE A 57 3.99 2.52 4.15
CA ILE A 57 5.25 3.26 4.27
C ILE A 57 5.52 3.46 5.75
N VAL A 58 6.56 2.79 6.24
CA VAL A 58 7.02 2.91 7.63
C VAL A 58 8.20 3.87 7.63
N VAL A 59 8.23 4.81 8.57
CA VAL A 59 9.30 5.81 8.68
C VAL A 59 9.76 5.92 10.13
N ASP A 60 11.08 5.93 10.35
CA ASP A 60 11.71 6.27 11.62
C ASP A 60 12.47 7.59 11.47
N ASN A 61 12.05 8.60 12.24
CA ASN A 61 12.64 9.93 12.24
C ASN A 61 13.65 10.09 13.38
N ALA A 62 14.89 10.41 13.04
CA ALA A 62 15.92 10.79 14.01
C ALA A 62 15.79 12.28 14.41
N THR A 63 16.90 13.02 14.42
CA THR A 63 16.92 14.46 14.70
C THR A 63 17.27 15.27 13.46
N THR A 64 16.70 16.47 13.34
CA THR A 64 16.88 17.38 12.17
C THR A 64 16.37 16.78 10.87
N VAL A 65 15.19 16.18 10.93
CA VAL A 65 14.61 15.42 9.83
C VAL A 65 14.09 16.32 8.71
N THR A 66 14.24 15.85 7.46
CA THR A 66 13.44 16.33 6.33
C THR A 66 12.51 15.21 5.88
N GLY A 67 11.22 15.49 5.70
CA GLY A 67 10.28 14.48 5.21
C GLY A 67 10.57 14.03 3.78
N SER A 68 10.21 12.79 3.45
CA SER A 68 10.28 12.26 2.07
C SER A 68 9.00 12.63 1.32
N ALA A 69 9.14 13.09 0.08
CA ALA A 69 7.99 13.23 -0.82
C ALA A 69 7.55 11.84 -1.30
N ILE A 70 6.32 11.45 -0.97
CA ILE A 70 5.71 10.19 -1.36
C ILE A 70 4.68 10.43 -2.45
N THR A 71 4.86 9.78 -3.60
CA THR A 71 3.96 9.85 -4.75
C THR A 71 3.59 8.43 -5.14
N LEU A 72 2.30 8.07 -5.15
CA LEU A 72 1.89 6.80 -5.76
C LEU A 72 1.95 6.93 -7.28
N LYS A 73 2.45 5.87 -7.91
CA LYS A 73 2.63 5.82 -9.36
C LYS A 73 2.07 4.52 -9.90
N GLN A 74 1.61 4.58 -11.14
CA GLN A 74 1.16 3.45 -11.93
C GLN A 74 2.06 3.27 -13.17
N ALA A 75 2.21 2.04 -13.63
CA ALA A 75 2.94 1.67 -14.85
C ALA A 75 2.25 0.52 -15.60
N GLN A 76 2.63 0.31 -16.85
CA GLN A 76 2.12 -0.77 -17.72
C GLN A 76 2.90 -2.08 -17.58
N ALA A 77 4.04 -2.06 -16.87
CA ALA A 77 4.88 -3.22 -16.63
C ALA A 77 5.76 -2.98 -15.39
N VAL A 78 6.24 -4.06 -14.77
CA VAL A 78 7.15 -3.98 -13.61
C VAL A 78 8.50 -3.33 -13.92
N ALA A 79 8.84 -3.17 -15.21
CA ALA A 79 9.99 -2.39 -15.68
C ALA A 79 9.77 -0.86 -15.63
N GLY A 80 8.59 -0.38 -15.22
CA GLY A 80 8.26 1.05 -15.12
C GLY A 80 7.81 1.69 -16.44
N THR A 81 7.41 0.88 -17.43
CA THR A 81 6.94 1.38 -18.73
C THR A 81 5.74 2.31 -18.60
N GLY A 82 5.82 3.49 -19.21
CA GLY A 82 4.72 4.44 -19.26
C GLY A 82 4.38 5.08 -17.91
N GLU A 83 5.29 5.03 -16.93
CA GLU A 83 5.04 5.50 -15.57
C GLU A 83 4.38 6.90 -15.52
N LYS A 84 3.34 7.00 -14.71
CA LYS A 84 2.71 8.27 -14.34
C LYS A 84 2.20 8.24 -12.90
N ALA A 85 1.85 9.41 -12.37
CA ALA A 85 1.20 9.51 -11.07
C ALA A 85 -0.14 8.74 -11.07
N LEU A 86 -0.42 8.09 -9.94
CA LEU A 86 -1.73 7.52 -9.64
C LEU A 86 -2.41 8.46 -8.65
N ALA A 87 -3.55 9.03 -9.05
CA ALA A 87 -4.32 9.89 -8.18
C ALA A 87 -4.87 9.09 -7.00
N LEU A 88 -4.52 9.52 -5.78
CA LEU A 88 -4.98 8.91 -4.55
C LEU A 88 -5.52 10.00 -3.64
N PRO A 89 -6.83 10.31 -3.66
CA PRO A 89 -7.35 11.48 -2.95
C PRO A 89 -7.22 11.36 -1.42
N THR A 90 -7.19 10.15 -0.88
CA THR A 90 -7.14 9.91 0.56
C THR A 90 -6.15 8.81 0.91
N ALA A 91 -5.34 9.06 1.93
CA ALA A 91 -4.51 8.05 2.59
C ALA A 91 -4.77 8.10 4.10
N HIS A 92 -4.21 7.13 4.83
CA HIS A 92 -4.26 7.08 6.27
C HIS A 92 -2.87 7.20 6.86
N ARG A 93 -2.76 7.80 8.05
CA ARG A 93 -1.48 7.93 8.74
C ARG A 93 -1.62 7.79 10.24
N ASN A 94 -0.54 7.33 10.85
CA ASN A 94 -0.23 7.48 12.26
C ASN A 94 1.14 8.15 12.33
N ILE A 95 1.20 9.35 12.89
CA ILE A 95 2.43 10.15 12.97
C ILE A 95 3.19 9.95 14.29
N ASP A 96 2.72 9.05 15.15
CA ASP A 96 3.37 8.72 16.42
C ASP A 96 2.95 7.32 16.87
N THR A 97 3.52 6.30 16.22
CA THR A 97 3.20 4.89 16.50
C THR A 97 3.63 4.41 17.89
N ASP A 98 4.47 5.19 18.58
CA ASP A 98 4.82 4.94 19.98
C ASP A 98 3.70 5.37 20.95
N ALA A 99 2.88 6.35 20.54
CA ALA A 99 1.81 6.91 21.37
C ALA A 99 0.45 6.20 21.17
N ALA A 100 0.16 5.75 19.95
CA ALA A 100 -1.09 5.06 19.61
C ALA A 100 -0.92 4.17 18.37
N ASP A 101 -1.90 3.32 18.07
CA ASP A 101 -2.00 2.50 16.86
C ASP A 101 -3.11 2.98 15.90
N ALA A 102 -3.78 4.07 16.22
CA ALA A 102 -4.87 4.61 15.44
C ALA A 102 -4.39 5.27 14.14
N LEU A 103 -5.03 4.91 13.03
CA LEU A 103 -4.83 5.53 11.72
C LEU A 103 -5.88 6.61 11.47
N ALA A 104 -5.44 7.83 11.15
CA ALA A 104 -6.30 8.94 10.76
C ALA A 104 -6.24 9.16 9.24
N ALA A 105 -7.40 9.30 8.61
CA ALA A 105 -7.48 9.68 7.20
C ALA A 105 -6.96 11.12 6.98
N PHE A 106 -6.35 11.36 5.83
CA PHE A 106 -5.93 12.68 5.38
C PHE A 106 -5.99 12.77 3.86
N ASP A 107 -6.18 13.99 3.35
CA ASP A 107 -6.22 14.25 1.92
C ASP A 107 -4.82 14.34 1.33
N VAL A 108 -4.61 13.73 0.17
CA VAL A 108 -3.38 13.90 -0.61
C VAL A 108 -3.67 14.86 -1.75
N THR A 109 -2.99 16.01 -1.75
CA THR A 109 -3.12 17.01 -2.79
C THR A 109 -2.07 16.80 -3.88
N SER A 110 -2.45 16.90 -5.15
CA SER A 110 -1.53 16.77 -6.29
C SER A 110 -0.74 15.45 -6.32
N ASP A 111 -1.39 14.34 -5.93
CA ASP A 111 -0.89 12.96 -5.99
C ASP A 111 0.37 12.70 -5.14
N THR A 112 0.78 13.67 -4.32
CA THR A 112 2.02 13.62 -3.52
C THR A 112 1.79 14.19 -2.13
N PHE A 113 2.30 13.51 -1.10
CA PHE A 113 2.38 14.07 0.25
C PHE A 113 3.82 14.03 0.75
N THR A 114 4.14 14.82 1.77
CA THR A 114 5.45 14.74 2.45
C THR A 114 5.26 14.07 3.81
N THR A 115 6.16 13.14 4.16
CA THR A 115 6.13 12.52 5.49
C THR A 115 6.38 13.57 6.57
N ASP A 116 5.85 13.34 7.78
CA ASP A 116 6.06 14.23 8.91
C ASP A 116 7.55 14.32 9.24
N ALA A 117 8.00 15.50 9.66
CA ALA A 117 9.42 15.77 9.94
C ALA A 117 9.67 16.07 11.43
N THR A 118 8.70 15.75 12.29
CA THR A 118 8.88 15.82 13.73
C THR A 118 9.96 14.82 14.14
N ASN A 119 10.95 15.33 14.90
CA ASN A 119 12.07 14.53 15.38
C ASN A 119 11.60 13.43 16.34
N ALA A 120 12.33 12.31 16.38
CA ALA A 120 12.11 11.19 17.29
C ALA A 120 10.67 10.66 17.23
N LYS A 121 10.21 10.35 16.01
CA LYS A 121 8.88 9.80 15.76
C LYS A 121 8.94 8.61 14.82
N ASN A 122 8.18 7.57 15.16
CA ASN A 122 7.90 6.44 14.30
C ASN A 122 6.56 6.67 13.60
N LEU A 123 6.56 6.73 12.27
CA LEU A 123 5.40 7.02 11.44
C LEU A 123 4.96 5.78 10.64
N LEU A 124 3.66 5.68 10.40
CA LEU A 124 3.07 4.73 9.49
C LEU A 124 2.10 5.46 8.55
N TYR A 125 2.30 5.34 7.25
CA TYR A 125 1.35 5.75 6.23
C TYR A 125 0.80 4.52 5.50
N VAL A 126 -0.50 4.54 5.20
CA VAL A 126 -1.19 3.47 4.49
C VAL A 126 -2.06 4.06 3.40
N ALA A 127 -1.82 3.64 2.16
CA ALA A 127 -2.69 3.90 1.03
C ALA A 127 -3.30 2.58 0.56
N ASP A 128 -4.63 2.52 0.39
CA ASP A 128 -5.30 1.35 -0.18
C ASP A 128 -5.67 1.66 -1.62
N VAL A 129 -5.04 0.94 -2.55
CA VAL A 129 -5.25 1.10 -3.99
C VAL A 129 -6.11 -0.05 -4.48
N LYS A 130 -7.19 0.24 -5.20
CA LYS A 130 -7.94 -0.78 -5.91
C LYS A 130 -7.41 -0.92 -7.33
N ALA A 131 -7.52 -2.12 -7.88
CA ALA A 131 -7.18 -2.37 -9.28
C ALA A 131 -8.00 -1.50 -10.25
N GLU A 132 -9.22 -1.11 -9.88
CA GLU A 132 -10.09 -0.21 -10.68
C GLU A 132 -9.68 1.26 -10.63
N ASP A 133 -8.80 1.65 -9.68
CA ASP A 133 -8.27 3.01 -9.61
C ASP A 133 -7.16 3.25 -10.66
N LEU A 134 -6.58 2.17 -11.20
CA LEU A 134 -5.57 2.23 -12.26
C LEU A 134 -6.22 2.58 -13.60
N ASP A 135 -5.42 3.12 -14.51
CA ASP A 135 -5.80 3.36 -15.90
C ASP A 135 -5.79 2.05 -16.71
N VAL A 136 -6.67 1.13 -16.31
CA VAL A 136 -6.77 -0.23 -16.84
C VAL A 136 -7.11 -0.26 -18.32
N ASP A 137 -7.89 0.71 -18.81
CA ASP A 137 -8.25 0.85 -20.22
C ASP A 137 -7.03 1.14 -21.11
N ASN A 138 -6.01 1.79 -20.53
CA ASN A 138 -4.73 2.05 -21.20
C ASN A 138 -3.63 1.04 -20.80
N GLY A 139 -4.02 -0.10 -20.21
CA GLY A 139 -3.12 -1.21 -19.90
C GLY A 139 -2.21 -0.99 -18.69
N PHE A 140 -2.55 -0.08 -17.79
CA PHE A 140 -1.83 0.08 -16.52
C PHE A 140 -2.28 -0.98 -15.52
N ASP A 141 -1.33 -1.76 -15.01
CA ASP A 141 -1.58 -2.87 -14.08
C ASP A 141 -0.55 -2.96 -12.94
N CYS A 142 0.48 -2.11 -12.96
CA CYS A 142 1.53 -2.08 -11.96
C CYS A 142 1.45 -0.80 -11.13
N ILE A 143 1.87 -0.86 -9.87
CA ILE A 143 2.03 0.31 -9.00
C ILE A 143 3.38 0.35 -8.31
N ARG A 144 3.78 1.54 -7.87
CA ARG A 144 4.80 1.72 -6.85
C ARG A 144 4.56 2.98 -6.01
N ALA A 145 5.14 3.04 -4.82
CA ALA A 145 5.34 4.29 -4.10
C ALA A 145 6.69 4.90 -4.49
N GLY A 146 6.70 6.06 -5.13
CA GLY A 146 7.89 6.88 -5.28
C GLY A 146 8.27 7.51 -3.94
N ALA A 147 9.57 7.54 -3.64
CA ALA A 147 10.12 8.16 -2.43
C ALA A 147 11.20 9.17 -2.82
N GLY A 148 10.95 10.45 -2.55
CA GLY A 148 11.92 11.53 -2.70
C GLY A 148 12.98 11.49 -1.61
N ASP A 149 14.08 12.22 -1.83
CA ASP A 149 15.20 12.26 -0.90
C ASP A 149 14.77 12.81 0.46
N ALA A 150 15.34 12.24 1.51
CA ALA A 150 15.14 12.66 2.89
C ALA A 150 16.46 12.61 3.65
N THR A 151 16.53 13.36 4.75
CA THR A 151 17.67 13.42 5.65
C THR A 151 17.23 13.03 7.04
N ALA A 152 18.07 12.25 7.73
CA ALA A 152 17.82 11.80 9.10
C ALA A 152 16.48 11.06 9.29
N ALA A 153 15.98 10.42 8.23
CA ALA A 153 14.85 9.50 8.26
C ALA A 153 15.26 8.16 7.64
N VAL A 154 14.72 7.07 8.15
CA VAL A 154 14.80 5.74 7.53
C VAL A 154 13.38 5.35 7.12
N LEU A 155 13.17 4.94 5.88
CA LEU A 155 11.87 4.45 5.42
C LEU A 155 11.95 3.06 4.80
N ALA A 156 10.87 2.32 4.97
CA ALA A 156 10.61 1.04 4.32
C ALA A 156 9.24 1.06 3.66
N ILE A 157 9.13 0.42 2.51
CA ILE A 157 7.87 0.31 1.76
C ILE A 157 7.53 -1.16 1.63
N LEU A 158 6.30 -1.51 2.02
CA LEU A 158 5.73 -2.84 1.85
C LEU A 158 4.44 -2.73 1.05
N TYR A 159 4.26 -3.66 0.12
CA TYR A 159 3.01 -3.85 -0.61
C TYR A 159 2.33 -5.11 -0.10
N ILE A 160 1.04 -5.01 0.20
CA ILE A 160 0.20 -6.16 0.56
C ILE A 160 -0.88 -6.25 -0.52
N LEU A 161 -0.71 -7.18 -1.47
CA LEU A 161 -1.70 -7.43 -2.51
C LEU A 161 -2.72 -8.46 -2.02
N TYR A 162 -4.01 -8.19 -2.19
CA TYR A 162 -5.07 -9.05 -1.64
C TYR A 162 -6.35 -9.05 -2.49
N GLY A 163 -7.28 -9.92 -2.12
CA GLY A 163 -8.51 -10.17 -2.87
C GLY A 163 -8.21 -10.80 -4.23
N ALA A 164 -7.47 -11.90 -4.22
CA ALA A 164 -7.12 -12.66 -5.41
C ALA A 164 -8.39 -13.15 -6.13
N ARG A 165 -8.49 -12.90 -7.44
CA ARG A 165 -9.68 -13.24 -8.26
C ARG A 165 -9.71 -14.71 -8.69
N TYR A 166 -8.55 -15.39 -8.67
CA TYR A 166 -8.41 -16.80 -8.99
C TYR A 166 -7.51 -17.47 -7.95
N THR A 167 -8.08 -18.27 -7.05
CA THR A 167 -7.32 -19.25 -6.27
C THR A 167 -7.45 -20.59 -6.98
N VAL A 168 -6.48 -20.93 -7.84
CA VAL A 168 -6.31 -22.32 -8.25
C VAL A 168 -5.67 -23.07 -7.08
N ASP A 169 -6.37 -24.06 -6.54
CA ASP A 169 -5.88 -24.89 -5.44
C ASP A 169 -4.44 -25.35 -5.70
N GLY A 170 -3.53 -25.04 -4.78
CA GLY A 170 -2.16 -25.54 -4.77
C GLY A 170 -1.14 -24.84 -5.69
N GLN A 171 -1.45 -23.70 -6.32
CA GLN A 171 -0.43 -22.88 -6.99
C GLN A 171 0.02 -21.72 -6.09
N ALA A 172 1.34 -21.55 -5.97
CA ALA A 172 1.90 -20.36 -5.34
C ALA A 172 1.45 -19.11 -6.11
N SER A 173 1.08 -18.05 -5.40
CA SER A 173 0.74 -16.78 -6.05
C SER A 173 1.89 -16.31 -6.95
N PRO A 174 1.60 -15.87 -8.19
CA PRO A 174 2.62 -15.44 -9.14
C PRO A 174 3.48 -14.31 -8.57
N SER A 175 4.70 -14.18 -9.10
CA SER A 175 5.63 -13.14 -8.67
C SER A 175 5.13 -11.77 -9.12
N ALA A 176 4.81 -10.88 -8.18
CA ALA A 176 4.39 -9.52 -8.51
C ALA A 176 5.54 -8.63 -9.01
N ILE A 177 6.80 -9.01 -8.77
CA ILE A 177 8.00 -8.23 -9.15
C ILE A 177 8.63 -8.70 -10.46
N LEU A 178 8.24 -9.87 -10.98
CA LEU A 178 8.78 -10.46 -12.21
C LEU A 178 7.72 -10.59 -13.32
N ASP A 179 6.52 -10.05 -13.12
CA ASP A 179 5.38 -10.13 -14.06
C ASP A 179 5.52 -9.17 -15.26
#